data_AF-A0A7W7KM41-F1
#
_entry.id   AF-A0A7W7KM41-F1
#
_cell.length_a   1.000
_cell.length_b   1.000
_cell.length_c   1.000
_cell.angle_alpha   90.00
_cell.angle_beta   90.00
_cell.angle_gamma   90.00
#
_symmetry.space_group_name_H-M   'P 1'
#
loop_
_entity.id
_entity.type
_entity.pdbx_description
1 polymer ?
#
loop_
_entity_poly.entity_id
_entity_poly.type
_entity_poly.pdbx_seq_one_letter_code
_entity_poly.pdbx_strand_id
1 'polypeptide(L)'
;MNLTPFRKRAIIPGHGLFQGELMHQNPRWYKYTWVVVTKDTPDDVVPEPLCYAEYKRLTAEIIARGEGYFSTNRQQPRMGPDTPFDPNAERWRGVTFAPAFDDDPDPICNGFK
;
A
#
# COMPACT_ATOMS: atom_id res chain seq x y z
N MET A 1 12.45 -4.01 -4.01
CA MET A 1 12.77 -2.64 -4.43
C MET A 1 13.83 -2.12 -3.47
N ASN A 2 15.10 -2.03 -3.89
CA ASN A 2 16.19 -1.60 -3.01
C ASN A 2 16.04 -0.10 -2.73
N LEU A 3 15.67 0.24 -1.51
CA LEU A 3 15.65 1.62 -1.06
C LEU A 3 17.10 2.03 -0.79
N THR A 4 17.60 2.98 -1.57
CA THR A 4 18.97 3.47 -1.39
C THR A 4 19.14 4.03 0.03
N PRO A 5 20.31 3.83 0.66
CA PRO A 5 20.59 4.26 2.04
C PRO A 5 20.38 5.77 2.29
N PHE A 6 20.35 6.57 1.23
CA PHE A 6 20.00 8.00 1.28
C PHE A 6 18.59 8.29 1.79
N ARG A 7 17.60 7.42 1.53
CA ARG A 7 16.20 7.69 1.89
C ARG A 7 15.91 7.48 3.38
N LYS A 8 16.69 6.65 4.08
CA LYS A 8 16.58 6.47 5.53
C LYS A 8 17.00 7.71 6.33
N ARG A 9 17.94 8.52 5.81
CA ARG A 9 18.39 9.76 6.45
C ARG A 9 17.39 10.91 6.38
N ALA A 10 16.41 10.84 5.47
CA ALA A 10 15.34 11.82 5.32
C ALA A 10 14.11 11.51 6.17
N ILE A 11 14.12 10.42 6.94
CA ILE A 11 13.03 10.05 7.82
C ILE A 11 13.03 11.02 9.01
N ILE A 12 12.08 11.97 9.00
CA ILE A 12 11.90 12.94 10.07
C ILE A 12 11.11 12.26 11.21
N PRO A 13 11.61 12.32 12.46
CA PRO A 13 10.86 11.86 13.63
C PRO A 13 9.41 12.36 13.65
N GLY A 14 8.45 11.47 13.92
CA GLY A 14 7.02 11.78 13.97
C GLY A 14 6.35 12.01 12.61
N HIS A 15 7.06 11.82 11.49
CA HIS A 15 6.52 12.04 10.15
C HIS A 15 6.69 10.82 9.24
N GLY A 16 5.72 10.64 8.35
CA GLY A 16 5.78 9.66 7.26
C GLY A 16 6.09 10.34 5.93
N LEU A 17 7.06 9.81 5.20
CA LEU A 17 7.24 10.10 3.79
C LEU A 17 6.50 9.06 2.95
N PHE A 18 5.74 9.53 1.96
CA PHE A 18 4.97 8.66 1.06
C PHE A 18 5.42 8.89 -0.39
N GLN A 19 5.66 7.79 -1.11
CA GLN A 19 5.81 7.81 -2.56
C GLN A 19 4.95 6.72 -3.19
N GLY A 20 3.96 7.12 -3.96
CA GLY A 20 3.08 6.17 -4.63
C GLY A 20 1.94 6.87 -5.36
N GLU A 21 0.95 6.09 -5.76
CA GLU A 21 -0.23 6.56 -6.45
C GLU A 21 -1.25 7.13 -5.44
N LEU A 22 -1.97 8.17 -5.86
CA LEU A 22 -3.13 8.63 -5.10
C LEU A 22 -4.23 7.56 -5.14
N MET A 23 -4.91 7.38 -4.01
CA MET A 23 -6.00 6.43 -3.92
C MET A 23 -7.19 6.93 -4.74
N HIS A 24 -7.69 6.08 -5.63
CA HIS A 24 -8.88 6.36 -6.42
C HIS A 24 -10.10 6.53 -5.49
N GLN A 25 -10.98 7.46 -5.81
CA GLN A 25 -12.13 7.79 -4.95
C GLN A 25 -13.13 6.63 -4.82
N ASN A 26 -13.23 5.78 -5.84
CA ASN A 26 -14.03 4.56 -5.77
C ASN A 26 -13.17 3.37 -5.29
N PRO A 27 -13.36 2.90 -4.04
CA PRO A 27 -12.59 1.79 -3.46
C PRO A 27 -12.90 0.44 -4.09
N ARG A 28 -14.03 0.32 -4.81
CA ARG A 28 -14.41 -0.92 -5.52
C ARG A 28 -13.54 -1.20 -6.74
N TRP A 29 -12.87 -0.19 -7.28
CA TRP A 29 -12.06 -0.35 -8.50
C TRP A 29 -10.67 -0.88 -8.19
N TYR A 30 -9.99 -0.31 -7.21
CA TYR A 30 -8.60 -0.68 -6.95
C TYR A 30 -8.41 -1.12 -5.50
N LYS A 31 -7.62 -2.17 -5.33
CA LYS A 31 -6.97 -2.49 -4.06
C LYS A 31 -5.65 -1.75 -4.00
N TYR A 32 -5.28 -1.30 -2.81
CA TYR A 32 -3.99 -0.72 -2.54
C TYR A 32 -3.33 -1.51 -1.42
N THR A 33 -2.06 -1.83 -1.59
CA THR A 33 -1.24 -2.40 -0.52
C THR A 33 -0.04 -1.49 -0.29
N TRP A 34 0.45 -1.45 0.95
CA TRP A 34 1.57 -0.57 1.32
C TRP A 34 2.76 -1.36 1.80
N VAL A 35 3.95 -0.92 1.41
CA VAL A 35 5.20 -1.33 2.03
C VAL A 35 5.68 -0.18 2.90
N VAL A 36 6.02 -0.48 4.15
CA VAL A 36 6.53 0.51 5.12
C VAL A 36 7.93 0.10 5.51
N VAL A 37 8.86 1.07 5.48
CA VAL A 37 10.20 0.91 6.01
C VAL A 37 10.48 1.95 7.08
N THR A 38 11.30 1.56 8.05
CA THR A 38 11.89 2.46 9.05
C THR A 38 13.40 2.46 8.91
N LYS A 39 14.09 3.20 9.78
CA LYS A 39 15.56 3.17 9.87
C LYS A 39 16.09 1.75 10.19
N ASP A 40 15.29 0.94 10.88
CA ASP A 40 15.67 -0.38 11.40
C ASP A 40 15.34 -1.52 10.42
N THR A 41 14.61 -1.24 9.33
CA THR A 41 14.37 -2.23 8.27
C THR A 41 15.69 -2.58 7.57
N PRO A 42 16.12 -3.84 7.48
CA PRO A 42 17.34 -4.22 6.74
C PRO A 42 17.28 -3.82 5.26
N ASP A 43 18.44 -3.50 4.65
CA ASP A 43 18.50 -3.00 3.26
C ASP A 43 18.20 -4.09 2.22
N ASP A 44 18.44 -5.35 2.56
CA ASP A 44 18.25 -6.55 1.75
C ASP A 44 16.88 -7.21 1.92
N VAL A 45 16.04 -6.66 2.80
CA VAL A 45 14.69 -7.16 3.07
C VAL A 45 13.66 -6.27 2.39
N VAL A 46 12.77 -6.90 1.61
CA VAL A 46 11.55 -6.25 1.12
C VAL A 46 10.44 -6.58 2.12
N PRO A 47 9.89 -5.60 2.85
CA PRO A 47 8.81 -5.86 3.78
C PRO A 47 7.57 -6.40 3.07
N GLU A 48 6.81 -7.21 3.78
CA GLU A 48 5.52 -7.71 3.31
C GLU A 48 4.53 -6.56 3.07
N PRO A 49 3.76 -6.60 1.97
CA PRO A 49 2.71 -5.62 1.72
C PRO A 49 1.60 -5.71 2.78
N LEU A 50 1.15 -4.56 3.25
CA LEU A 50 0.08 -4.39 4.24
C LEU A 50 -1.22 -3.98 3.56
N CYS A 51 -2.36 -4.48 4.06
CA CYS A 51 -3.66 -3.90 3.70
C CYS A 51 -3.81 -2.49 4.28
N TYR A 52 -4.86 -1.76 3.87
CA TYR A 52 -4.99 -0.36 4.30
C TYR A 52 -5.14 -0.20 5.81
N ALA A 53 -5.91 -1.09 6.46
CA ALA A 53 -6.10 -1.04 7.91
C ALA A 53 -4.79 -1.32 8.68
N GLU A 54 -4.02 -2.30 8.24
CA GLU A 54 -2.71 -2.62 8.84
C GLU A 54 -1.71 -1.49 8.65
N TYR A 55 -1.67 -0.89 7.46
CA TYR A 55 -0.86 0.30 7.17
C TYR A 55 -1.21 1.45 8.12
N LYS A 56 -2.50 1.78 8.27
CA LYS A 56 -2.96 2.84 9.16
C LYS A 56 -2.59 2.56 10.62
N ARG A 57 -2.74 1.33 11.09
CA ARG A 57 -2.34 0.92 12.44
C ARG A 57 -0.84 1.06 12.65
N LEU A 58 -0.02 0.43 11.80
CA LEU A 58 1.44 0.42 11.94
C LEU A 58 2.02 1.84 11.89
N THR A 59 1.56 2.66 10.96
CA THR A 59 2.07 4.04 10.83
C THR A 59 1.68 4.93 12.01
N ALA A 60 0.49 4.74 12.58
CA ALA A 60 0.10 5.42 13.81
C ALA A 60 0.98 5.01 14.99
N GLU A 61 1.32 3.72 15.11
CA GLU A 61 2.23 3.22 16.14
C GLU A 61 3.65 3.78 15.99
N ILE A 62 4.20 3.83 14.77
CA ILE A 62 5.53 4.41 14.50
C ILE A 62 5.54 5.89 14.91
N ILE A 63 4.53 6.65 14.51
CA ILE A 63 4.42 8.08 14.86
C ILE A 63 4.28 8.26 16.38
N ALA A 64 3.50 7.41 17.05
CA ALA A 64 3.32 7.48 18.51
C ALA A 64 4.63 7.23 19.28
N ARG A 65 5.56 6.46 18.71
CA ARG A 65 6.92 6.27 19.26
C ARG A 65 7.88 7.43 18.93
N GLY A 66 7.43 8.45 18.22
CA GLY A 66 8.28 9.55 17.74
C GLY A 66 9.24 9.14 16.62
N GLU A 67 9.02 7.97 16.02
CA GLU A 67 9.80 7.50 14.88
C GLU A 67 9.20 8.06 13.57
N GLY A 68 9.97 8.00 12.50
CA GLY A 68 9.44 8.24 11.17
C GLY A 68 9.51 6.98 10.31
N TYR A 69 8.86 7.04 9.15
CA TYR A 69 8.87 5.96 8.18
C TYR A 69 8.87 6.48 6.74
N PHE A 70 9.25 5.62 5.82
CA PHE A 70 8.99 5.80 4.39
C PHE A 70 8.02 4.71 3.93
N SER A 71 7.04 5.08 3.12
CA SER A 71 6.06 4.13 2.60
C SER A 71 5.83 4.30 1.11
N THR A 72 5.57 3.18 0.45
CA THR A 72 5.09 3.14 -0.94
C THR A 72 3.79 2.37 -1.00
N ASN A 73 2.99 2.61 -2.03
CA ASN A 73 1.84 1.75 -2.33
C ASN A 73 1.96 1.08 -3.68
N ARG A 74 1.20 0.00 -3.83
CA ARG A 74 0.94 -0.67 -5.10
C ARG A 74 -0.56 -0.68 -5.34
N GLN A 75 -0.96 -0.18 -6.49
CA GLN A 75 -2.34 -0.25 -6.97
C GLN A 75 -2.56 -1.57 -7.72
N GLN A 76 -3.68 -2.24 -7.45
CA GLN A 76 -4.10 -3.47 -8.14
C GLN A 76 -5.56 -3.34 -8.57
N PRO A 77 -5.90 -3.58 -9.85
CA PRO A 77 -7.31 -3.60 -10.27
C PRO A 77 -8.05 -4.73 -9.56
N ARG A 78 -9.30 -4.48 -9.18
CA ARG A 78 -10.17 -5.49 -8.55
C ARG A 78 -10.96 -6.26 -9.60
N MET A 79 -11.19 -7.53 -9.32
CA MET A 79 -12.18 -8.35 -10.02
C MET A 79 -13.61 -7.88 -9.69
N GLY A 80 -14.57 -8.33 -10.48
CA GLY A 80 -16.00 -8.16 -10.19
C GLY A 80 -16.76 -7.32 -11.23
N PRO A 81 -18.09 -7.44 -11.27
CA PRO A 81 -18.92 -6.79 -12.28
C PRO A 81 -19.00 -5.27 -12.11
N ASP A 82 -18.70 -4.75 -10.92
CA ASP A 82 -18.77 -3.31 -10.59
C ASP A 82 -17.51 -2.51 -10.99
N THR A 83 -16.55 -3.16 -11.67
CA THR A 83 -15.30 -2.52 -12.09
C THR A 83 -15.28 -2.34 -13.62
N PRO A 84 -14.63 -1.28 -14.14
CA PRO A 84 -14.51 -1.05 -15.57
C PRO A 84 -13.37 -1.89 -16.20
N PHE A 85 -12.85 -2.88 -15.49
CA PHE A 85 -11.66 -3.62 -15.91
C PHE A 85 -12.08 -4.95 -16.54
N ASP A 86 -11.69 -5.13 -17.80
CA ASP A 86 -11.69 -6.43 -18.47
C ASP A 86 -10.33 -7.12 -18.25
N PRO A 87 -10.22 -8.18 -17.44
CA PRO A 87 -8.95 -8.86 -17.18
C PRO A 87 -8.28 -9.43 -18.44
N ASN A 88 -9.03 -9.64 -19.54
CA ASN A 88 -8.50 -10.16 -20.79
C ASN A 88 -7.94 -9.07 -21.71
N ALA A 89 -8.18 -7.79 -21.41
CA ALA A 89 -7.66 -6.69 -22.22
C ALA A 89 -6.12 -6.66 -22.17
N GLU A 90 -5.49 -6.34 -23.31
CA GLU A 90 -4.04 -6.41 -23.47
C GLU A 90 -3.26 -5.61 -22.41
N ARG A 91 -3.77 -4.44 -22.01
CA ARG A 91 -3.17 -3.58 -20.97
C ARG A 91 -3.01 -4.26 -19.61
N TRP A 92 -3.80 -5.30 -19.36
CA TRP A 92 -3.83 -6.03 -18.09
C TRP A 92 -3.09 -7.37 -18.15
N ARG A 93 -2.45 -7.68 -19.29
CA ARG A 93 -1.67 -8.91 -19.44
C ARG A 93 -0.54 -8.96 -18.40
N GLY A 94 -0.54 -10.01 -17.59
CA GLY A 94 0.45 -10.21 -16.52
C GLY A 94 0.19 -9.39 -15.25
N VAL A 95 -0.91 -8.64 -15.17
CA VAL A 95 -1.31 -7.92 -13.95
C VAL A 95 -2.10 -8.86 -13.04
N THR A 96 -1.70 -8.93 -11.77
CA THR A 96 -2.44 -9.65 -10.74
C THR A 96 -3.58 -8.79 -10.21
N PHE A 97 -4.81 -9.21 -10.46
CA PHE A 97 -6.00 -8.57 -9.93
C PHE A 97 -6.20 -8.95 -8.46
N ALA A 98 -6.75 -8.00 -7.71
CA ALA A 98 -7.24 -8.25 -6.37
C ALA A 98 -8.66 -8.85 -6.41
N PRO A 99 -9.12 -9.52 -5.34
CA PRO A 99 -10.51 -9.92 -5.20
C PRO A 99 -11.49 -8.75 -5.39
N ALA A 100 -12.73 -9.08 -5.72
CA ALA A 100 -13.81 -8.10 -5.69
C ALA A 100 -13.92 -7.50 -4.28
N PHE A 101 -14.38 -6.26 -4.18
CA PHE A 101 -14.42 -5.53 -2.91
C PHE A 101 -15.18 -6.28 -1.81
N ASP A 102 -16.30 -6.91 -2.16
CA ASP A 102 -17.16 -7.63 -1.21
C ASP A 102 -16.57 -8.99 -0.78
N ASP A 103 -15.72 -9.59 -1.63
CA ASP A 103 -15.06 -10.87 -1.37
C ASP A 103 -13.66 -10.70 -0.75
N ASP A 104 -13.15 -9.48 -0.68
CA ASP A 104 -11.83 -9.19 -0.12
C ASP A 104 -11.88 -9.33 1.42
N PRO A 105 -11.08 -10.24 2.00
CA PRO A 105 -11.13 -10.52 3.44
C PRO A 105 -10.59 -9.38 4.30
N ASP A 106 -9.91 -8.40 3.70
CA ASP A 106 -9.32 -7.29 4.44
C ASP A 106 -10.41 -6.44 5.14
N PRO A 107 -10.14 -5.95 6.36
CA PRO A 107 -11.08 -5.13 7.09
C PRO A 107 -11.27 -3.77 6.43
N ILE A 108 -12.50 -3.24 6.48
CA ILE A 108 -12.80 -1.90 5.96
C ILE A 108 -12.17 -0.83 6.86
N CYS A 109 -11.40 0.07 6.27
CA CYS A 109 -10.84 1.26 6.91
C CYS A 109 -11.07 2.49 6.00
N ASN A 110 -11.78 3.51 6.50
CA ASN A 110 -12.18 4.71 5.74
C ASN A 110 -12.78 4.41 4.35
N GLY A 111 -13.56 3.33 4.23
CA GLY A 111 -14.19 2.92 2.97
C GLY A 111 -13.31 2.06 2.04
N PHE A 112 -12.03 1.84 2.38
CA PHE A 112 -11.12 0.98 1.61
C PHE A 112 -10.88 -0.35 2.32
N LYS A 113 -10.51 -1.36 1.53
CA LYS A 113 -10.00 -2.66 1.97
C LYS A 113 -8.60 -2.80 1.39
#